data_AF-A0A7S0A2Q1-F1
#
_entry.id   AF-A0A7S0A2Q1-F1
#
_cell.length_a   1.000
_cell.length_b   1.000
_cell.length_c   1.000
_cell.angle_alpha   90.00
_cell.angle_beta   90.00
_cell.angle_gamma   90.00
#
_symmetry.space_group_name_H-M   'P 1'
#
loop_
_entity.id
_entity.type
_entity.pdbx_description
1 polymer ?
#
loop_
_entity_poly.entity_id
_entity_poly.type
_entity_poly.pdbx_seq_one_letter_code
_entity_poly.pdbx_strand_id
1 'polypeptide(L)'
;AMLARLRQERPLQVGAIAAAGSSQPAKPRSDLIAAVFRTCDRDGDGYLNSEELHAFARHNGFDSSTASWPEEYRMLCMEVSADPTLGIGVEKFKVLLDNPSERGWSCTEEDLQALLRAVKEEA
;
A
#
# COMPACT_ATOMS: atom_id res chain seq x y z
N ALA A 1 14.33 23.74 6.19
CA ALA A 1 13.58 22.74 6.98
C ALA A 1 12.15 22.73 6.46
N MET A 2 11.80 21.70 5.70
CA MET A 2 10.68 21.73 4.77
C MET A 2 9.42 21.11 5.39
N LEU A 3 8.82 21.80 6.36
CA LEU A 3 7.45 21.53 6.81
C LEU A 3 6.77 22.85 7.18
N ALA A 4 6.29 23.57 6.17
CA ALA A 4 5.15 24.49 6.32
C ALA A 4 4.67 24.96 4.94
N ARG A 5 3.39 24.67 4.66
CA ARG A 5 2.49 25.32 3.70
C ARG A 5 2.63 24.97 2.22
N LEU A 6 1.76 24.06 1.78
CA LEU A 6 0.83 24.33 0.68
C LEU A 6 -0.31 23.30 0.72
N ARG A 7 -1.41 23.73 1.35
CA ARG A 7 -2.76 23.35 0.92
C ARG A 7 -2.91 23.93 -0.48
N GLN A 8 -2.49 23.18 -1.51
CA GLN A 8 -2.76 23.51 -2.90
C GLN A 8 -3.72 22.45 -3.47
N GLU A 9 -4.98 22.86 -3.46
CA GLU A 9 -6.05 22.53 -4.37
C GLU A 9 -5.55 21.89 -5.69
N ARG A 10 -5.80 20.59 -5.86
CA ARG A 10 -5.88 19.97 -7.19
C ARG A 10 -7.30 19.46 -7.42
N PRO A 11 -8.07 20.09 -8.31
CA PRO A 11 -9.38 19.59 -8.72
C PRO A 11 -9.19 18.60 -9.86
N LEU A 12 -9.36 17.30 -9.58
CA LEU A 12 -9.80 16.34 -10.59
C LEU A 12 -10.82 15.40 -9.95
N GLN A 13 -12.02 15.57 -10.45
CA GLN A 13 -13.27 14.96 -10.07
C GLN A 13 -13.39 13.60 -10.75
N VAL A 14 -13.59 12.53 -9.97
CA VAL A 14 -14.29 11.33 -10.45
C VAL A 14 -15.25 10.84 -9.36
N GLY A 15 -16.54 11.13 -9.59
CA GLY A 15 -17.64 10.25 -9.19
C GLY A 15 -18.03 10.20 -7.71
N ALA A 16 -18.60 11.28 -7.17
CA ALA A 16 -19.61 11.11 -6.13
C ALA A 16 -20.87 10.48 -6.75
N ILE A 17 -20.93 9.15 -6.79
CA ILE A 17 -22.21 8.43 -6.81
C ILE A 17 -22.53 7.99 -5.39
N ALA A 18 -23.47 8.68 -4.78
CA ALA A 18 -24.19 8.14 -3.64
C ALA A 18 -25.02 6.95 -4.12
N ALA A 19 -24.69 5.73 -3.69
CA ALA A 19 -25.67 4.65 -3.57
C ALA A 19 -25.11 3.50 -2.73
N ALA A 20 -25.82 3.26 -1.63
CA ALA A 20 -26.22 1.95 -1.14
C ALA A 20 -25.15 0.89 -0.88
N GLY A 21 -24.97 0.64 0.42
CA GLY A 21 -24.97 -0.70 1.02
C GLY A 21 -24.46 -1.83 0.14
N SER A 22 -23.24 -2.26 0.40
CA SER A 22 -22.82 -3.62 0.09
C SER A 22 -22.32 -4.25 1.37
N SER A 23 -23.26 -4.83 2.13
CA SER A 23 -22.97 -5.88 3.11
C SER A 23 -22.40 -7.10 2.38
N GLN A 24 -21.18 -7.01 1.85
CA GLN A 24 -20.37 -8.20 1.72
C GLN A 24 -19.87 -8.53 3.13
N PRO A 25 -19.83 -9.81 3.55
CA PRO A 25 -19.17 -10.16 4.79
C PRO A 25 -17.76 -9.59 4.69
N ALA A 26 -17.46 -8.60 5.54
CA ALA A 26 -16.18 -7.92 5.54
C ALA A 26 -15.12 -9.00 5.71
N LYS A 27 -14.43 -9.34 4.63
CA LYS A 27 -13.27 -10.22 4.72
C LYS A 27 -12.37 -9.57 5.75
N PRO A 28 -11.87 -10.33 6.75
CA PRO A 28 -11.03 -9.73 7.77
C PRO A 28 -9.90 -8.98 7.08
N ARG A 29 -9.54 -7.81 7.58
CA ARG A 29 -8.46 -6.97 7.02
C ARG A 29 -7.21 -7.79 6.66
N SER A 30 -6.87 -8.79 7.47
CA SER A 30 -5.80 -9.77 7.19
C SER A 30 -5.93 -10.49 5.83
N ASP A 31 -7.14 -10.88 5.42
CA ASP A 31 -7.43 -11.53 4.13
C ASP A 31 -7.25 -10.56 2.96
N LEU A 32 -7.67 -9.30 3.14
CA LEU A 32 -7.49 -8.23 2.15
C LEU A 32 -6.00 -7.93 1.97
N ILE A 33 -5.28 -7.77 3.08
CA ILE A 33 -3.83 -7.57 3.09
C ILE A 33 -3.12 -8.75 2.42
N ALA A 34 -3.50 -9.99 2.74
CA ALA A 34 -2.91 -11.17 2.11
C ALA A 34 -3.21 -11.26 0.60
N ALA A 35 -4.37 -10.79 0.15
CA ALA A 35 -4.69 -10.74 -1.27
C ALA A 35 -3.89 -9.64 -2.01
N VAL A 36 -3.74 -8.47 -1.38
CA VAL A 36 -2.90 -7.38 -1.92
C VAL A 36 -1.44 -7.81 -1.95
N PHE A 37 -0.95 -8.41 -0.87
CA PHE A 37 0.39 -8.96 -0.76
C PHE A 37 0.69 -9.93 -1.91
N ARG A 38 -0.18 -10.92 -2.14
CA ARG A 38 -0.04 -11.87 -3.25
C ARG A 38 -0.10 -11.25 -4.63
N THR A 39 -0.71 -10.07 -4.77
CA THR A 39 -0.70 -9.34 -6.04
C THR A 39 0.66 -8.69 -6.26
N CYS A 40 1.34 -8.30 -5.18
CA CYS A 40 2.62 -7.60 -5.22
C CYS A 40 3.80 -8.58 -5.26
N ASP A 41 3.67 -9.73 -4.59
CA ASP A 41 4.60 -10.85 -4.57
C ASP A 41 4.54 -11.59 -5.92
N ARG A 42 5.33 -11.10 -6.88
CA ARG A 42 5.34 -11.57 -8.27
C ARG A 42 6.19 -12.82 -8.42
N ASP A 43 7.24 -12.96 -7.60
CA ASP A 43 8.09 -14.13 -7.63
C ASP A 43 7.56 -15.28 -6.76
N GLY A 44 6.69 -14.97 -5.79
CA GLY A 44 5.94 -15.97 -5.02
C GLY A 44 6.75 -16.61 -3.90
N ASP A 45 7.83 -15.95 -3.45
CA ASP A 45 8.66 -16.40 -2.34
C ASP A 45 8.04 -16.07 -0.97
N GLY A 46 6.98 -15.27 -0.95
CA GLY A 46 6.31 -14.82 0.26
C GLY A 46 6.95 -13.60 0.91
N TYR A 47 7.84 -12.88 0.21
CA TYR A 47 8.50 -11.66 0.68
C TYR A 47 8.48 -10.56 -0.39
N LEU A 48 8.02 -9.37 -0.02
CA LEU A 48 8.09 -8.24 -0.94
C LEU A 48 9.49 -7.65 -0.94
N ASN A 49 10.20 -7.85 -2.05
CA ASN A 49 11.48 -7.20 -2.28
C ASN A 49 11.31 -5.71 -2.60
N SER A 50 12.42 -5.01 -2.79
CA SER A 50 12.41 -3.56 -3.05
C SER A 50 11.58 -3.20 -4.28
N GLU A 51 11.70 -3.95 -5.37
CA GLU A 51 11.00 -3.64 -6.63
C GLU A 51 9.49 -3.91 -6.53
N GLU A 52 9.11 -5.01 -5.87
CA GLU A 52 7.71 -5.39 -5.66
C GLU A 52 6.98 -4.41 -4.73
N LEU A 53 7.63 -4.03 -3.63
CA LEU A 53 7.07 -3.04 -2.73
C LEU A 53 7.03 -1.64 -3.38
N HIS A 54 7.96 -1.32 -4.30
CA HIS A 54 7.92 -0.07 -5.07
C HIS A 54 6.71 -0.04 -5.99
N ALA A 55 6.45 -1.14 -6.69
CA ALA A 55 5.29 -1.26 -7.56
C ALA A 55 3.99 -1.07 -6.77
N PHE A 56 3.91 -1.63 -5.57
CA PHE A 56 2.79 -1.41 -4.67
C PHE A 56 2.66 0.07 -4.24
N ALA A 57 3.75 0.70 -3.82
CA ALA A 57 3.74 2.11 -3.39
C ALA A 57 3.24 3.03 -4.52
N ARG A 58 3.70 2.79 -5.76
CA ARG A 58 3.22 3.54 -6.94
C ARG A 58 1.73 3.36 -7.19
N HIS A 59 1.19 2.15 -7.02
CA HIS A 59 -0.25 1.90 -7.18
C HIS A 59 -1.09 2.59 -6.09
N ASN A 60 -0.54 2.82 -4.91
CA ASN A 60 -1.20 3.56 -3.83
C ASN A 60 -1.00 5.09 -3.93
N GLY A 61 -0.44 5.59 -5.04
CA GLY A 61 -0.23 7.01 -5.26
C GLY A 61 1.01 7.60 -4.61
N PHE A 62 1.94 6.76 -4.12
CA PHE A 62 3.28 7.23 -3.76
C PHE A 62 4.13 7.38 -5.02
N ASP A 63 4.30 8.62 -5.45
CA ASP A 63 5.21 8.99 -6.54
C ASP A 63 6.63 9.14 -6.00
N SER A 64 7.19 8.04 -5.50
CA SER A 64 8.62 7.97 -5.17
C SER A 64 9.38 7.59 -6.45
N SER A 65 10.26 8.48 -6.91
CA SER A 65 11.14 8.17 -8.02
C SER A 65 12.02 6.96 -7.67
N THR A 66 12.27 6.07 -8.65
CA THR A 66 13.12 4.88 -8.48
C THR A 66 14.49 5.21 -7.87
N ALA A 67 15.01 6.42 -8.08
CA ALA A 67 16.28 6.87 -7.51
C ALA A 67 16.26 7.09 -5.99
N SER A 68 15.11 7.47 -5.42
CA SER A 68 14.96 7.71 -3.96
C SER A 68 14.29 6.54 -3.25
N TRP A 69 13.67 5.62 -3.99
CA TRP A 69 13.02 4.44 -3.42
C TRP A 69 13.91 3.57 -2.50
N PRO A 70 15.21 3.32 -2.80
CA PRO A 70 16.03 2.44 -1.96
C PRO A 70 16.17 2.93 -0.52
N GLU A 71 16.21 4.25 -0.32
CA GLU A 71 16.30 4.87 1.01
C GLU A 71 14.99 4.71 1.78
N GLU A 72 13.86 4.94 1.09
CA GLU A 72 12.51 4.70 1.60
C GLU A 72 12.30 3.23 1.98
N TYR A 73 12.66 2.30 1.10
CA TYR A 73 12.59 0.86 1.35
C TYR A 73 13.40 0.44 2.57
N ARG A 74 14.63 0.96 2.69
CA ARG A 74 15.49 0.69 3.86
C ARG A 74 14.83 1.17 5.15
N MET A 75 14.22 2.36 5.14
CA MET A 75 13.53 2.89 6.31
C MET A 75 12.28 2.08 6.68
N LEU A 76 11.51 1.60 5.70
CA LEU A 76 10.36 0.71 5.95
C LEU A 76 10.82 -0.60 6.58
N CYS A 77 11.88 -1.20 6.04
CA CYS A 77 12.46 -2.42 6.61
C CYS A 77 12.89 -2.22 8.07
N MET A 78 13.52 -1.07 8.38
CA MET A 78 13.90 -0.74 9.76
C MET A 78 12.68 -0.57 10.68
N GLU A 79 11.61 0.06 10.20
CA GLU A 79 10.38 0.32 10.99
C GLU A 79 9.71 -0.97 11.45
N VAL A 80 9.65 -1.99 10.58
CA VAL A 80 9.07 -3.30 10.93
C VAL A 80 10.09 -4.35 11.35
N SER A 81 11.36 -3.95 11.50
CA SER A 81 12.48 -4.86 11.77
C SER A 81 12.49 -6.06 10.81
N ALA A 82 12.37 -5.78 9.51
CA ALA A 82 12.56 -6.73 8.42
C ALA A 82 13.98 -6.64 7.87
N ASP A 83 14.45 -7.75 7.32
CA ASP A 83 15.74 -7.79 6.63
C ASP A 83 15.55 -7.29 5.18
N PRO A 84 16.25 -6.22 4.76
CA PRO A 84 16.07 -5.65 3.43
C PRO A 84 16.56 -6.55 2.31
N THR A 85 17.43 -7.54 2.60
CA THR A 85 17.93 -8.52 1.62
C THR A 85 16.96 -9.68 1.43
N LEU A 86 16.19 -10.00 2.46
CA LEU A 86 15.14 -11.01 2.41
C LEU A 86 13.82 -10.44 1.87
N GLY A 87 13.46 -9.21 2.26
CA GLY A 87 12.17 -8.61 1.92
C GLY A 87 11.19 -8.48 3.08
N ILE A 88 10.05 -7.86 2.81
CA ILE A 88 8.99 -7.66 3.79
C ILE A 88 7.93 -8.75 3.61
N GLY A 89 7.86 -9.69 4.56
CA GLY A 89 6.83 -10.73 4.57
C GLY A 89 5.44 -10.20 4.95
N VAL A 90 4.40 -11.01 4.71
CA VAL A 90 2.99 -10.63 4.90
C VAL A 90 2.66 -10.12 6.31
N GLU A 91 3.25 -10.69 7.36
CA GLU A 91 3.02 -10.23 8.74
C GLU A 91 3.57 -8.82 8.97
N LYS A 92 4.76 -8.54 8.42
CA LYS A 92 5.41 -7.23 8.52
C LYS A 92 4.72 -6.19 7.63
N PHE A 93 4.28 -6.61 6.45
CA PHE A 93 3.47 -5.80 5.56
C PHE A 93 2.12 -5.42 6.19
N LYS A 94 1.50 -6.36 6.92
CA LYS A 94 0.32 -6.05 7.74
C LYS A 94 0.62 -4.99 8.79
N VAL A 95 1.74 -5.08 9.50
CA VAL A 95 2.12 -4.06 10.49
C VAL A 95 2.31 -2.68 9.84
N LEU A 96 2.92 -2.60 8.65
CA LEU A 96 3.05 -1.34 7.90
C LEU A 96 1.69 -0.71 7.56
N LEU A 97 0.70 -1.52 7.19
CA LEU A 97 -0.62 -1.04 6.83
C LEU A 97 -1.51 -0.76 8.04
N ASP A 98 -1.32 -1.47 9.14
CA ASP A 98 -2.14 -1.39 10.35
C ASP A 98 -1.67 -0.30 11.31
N ASN A 99 -0.37 -0.03 11.32
CA ASN A 99 0.19 1.06 12.11
C ASN A 99 0.21 2.35 11.27
N PRO A 100 -0.61 3.37 11.59
CA PRO A 100 -0.54 4.66 10.94
C PRO A 100 0.75 5.37 11.39
N SER A 101 1.88 4.97 10.82
CA SER A 101 3.14 5.71 10.98
C SER A 101 2.92 7.14 10.47
N GLU A 102 3.64 8.12 11.01
CA GLU A 102 3.55 9.54 10.60
C GLU A 102 3.86 9.77 9.11
N ARG A 103 4.32 8.73 8.40
CA ARG A 103 4.54 8.66 6.95
C ARG A 103 3.26 8.58 6.11
N GLY A 104 2.08 8.35 6.70
CA GLY A 104 0.81 8.34 5.97
C GLY A 104 0.56 7.08 5.12
N TRP A 105 1.17 5.95 5.47
CA TRP A 105 0.90 4.62 4.86
C TRP A 105 -0.30 3.93 5.52
N SER A 106 -1.32 4.67 5.92
CA SER A 106 -2.55 4.08 6.44
C SER A 106 -3.50 3.81 5.28
N CYS A 107 -3.73 2.54 4.94
CA CYS A 107 -4.80 2.15 4.02
C CYS A 107 -6.01 1.68 4.81
N THR A 108 -7.20 2.17 4.51
CA THR A 108 -8.44 1.65 5.09
C THR A 108 -8.80 0.31 4.45
N GLU A 109 -9.76 -0.42 5.05
CA GLU A 109 -10.30 -1.64 4.42
C GLU A 109 -10.91 -1.35 3.04
N GLU A 110 -11.48 -0.15 2.87
CA GLU A 110 -12.05 0.33 1.62
C GLU A 110 -10.97 0.54 0.55
N ASP A 111 -9.83 1.12 0.91
CA ASP A 111 -8.68 1.28 0.00
C ASP A 111 -8.16 -0.09 -0.48
N LEU A 112 -8.00 -1.04 0.44
CA LEU A 112 -7.54 -2.40 0.09
C LEU A 112 -8.54 -3.11 -0.83
N GLN A 113 -9.84 -2.94 -0.60
CA GLN A 113 -10.88 -3.49 -1.47
C GLN A 113 -10.90 -2.84 -2.84
N ALA A 114 -10.73 -1.52 -2.94
CA ALA A 114 -10.66 -0.80 -4.20
C ALA A 114 -9.47 -1.27 -5.04
N LEU A 115 -8.31 -1.44 -4.40
CA LEU A 115 -7.09 -1.93 -5.05
C LEU A 115 -7.25 -3.36 -5.57
N LEU A 116 -7.84 -4.25 -4.77
CA LEU A 116 -8.15 -5.62 -5.19
C LEU A 116 -9.17 -5.69 -6.33
N ARG A 117 -10.11 -4.75 -6.37
CA ARG A 117 -11.09 -4.67 -7.47
C ARG A 117 -10.40 -4.22 -8.75
N ALA A 118 -9.59 -3.15 -8.69
CA ALA A 118 -8.84 -2.65 -9.84
C ALA A 118 -7.92 -3.73 -10.44
N VAL A 119 -7.19 -4.46 -9.60
CA VAL A 119 -6.32 -5.57 -10.04
C VAL A 119 -7.10 -6.70 -10.70
N LYS A 120 -8.32 -6.99 -10.22
CA LYS A 120 -9.18 -8.03 -10.80
C LYS A 120 -9.83 -7.63 -12.11
N GLU A 121 -10.06 -6.34 -12.35
CA GLU A 121 -10.64 -5.83 -13.59
C GLU A 121 -9.58 -5.69 -14.71
N GLU A 122 -8.30 -5.62 -14.35
CA GLU A 122 -7.15 -5.57 -15.28
C GLU A 122 -6.61 -6.96 -15.69
N ALA A 123 -7.26 -8.05 -15.27
CA ALA A 123 -6.91 -9.45 -15.57
C ALA A 123 -7.97 -10.14 -16.45
#